data_AF-A0A967L9Z2-F1
#
_entry.id   AF-A0A967L9Z2-F1
#
_cell.length_a   1.000
_cell.length_b   1.000
_cell.length_c   1.000
_cell.angle_alpha   90.00
_cell.angle_beta   90.00
_cell.angle_gamma   90.00
#
_symmetry.space_group_name_H-M   'P 1'
#
loop_
_entity.id
_entity.type
_entity.pdbx_description
1 polymer ?
#
loop_
_entity_poly.entity_id
_entity_poly.type
_entity_poly.pdbx_seq_one_letter_code
_entity_poly.pdbx_strand_id
1 'polypeptide(L)' 'MMLLCGLAGMGFGALNEVVEFIAVLVLPETNVGGFYNTGWDLVYNLLGSLVAVSIIYWRGRGREGRESRG' A
#
# COMPACT_ATOMS: atom_id res chain seq x y z
N MET A 1 -14.83 3.70 -6.22
CA MET A 1 -14.40 3.50 -4.81
C MET A 1 -13.18 2.59 -4.71
N MET A 2 -13.19 1.35 -5.22
CA MET A 2 -12.06 0.41 -5.10
C MET A 2 -10.72 0.95 -5.66
N LEU A 3 -10.77 1.64 -6.79
CA LEU A 3 -9.59 2.28 -7.40
C LEU A 3 -9.01 3.39 -6.51
N LEU A 4 -9.87 4.17 -5.84
CA LEU A 4 -9.44 5.18 -4.88
C LEU A 4 -8.81 4.54 -3.64
N CYS A 5 -9.33 3.42 -3.14
CA CYS A 5 -8.73 2.69 -2.03
C CYS A 5 -7.34 2.14 -2.39
N GLY A 6 -7.17 1.59 -3.59
CA GLY A 6 -5.88 1.09 -4.08
C GLY A 6 -4.85 2.20 -4.27
N LEU A 7 -5.27 3.33 -4.87
CA LEU A 7 -4.43 4.51 -5.06
C LEU A 7 -4.06 5.17 -3.72
N ALA A 8 -4.98 5.21 -2.75
CA ALA A 8 -4.71 5.73 -1.41
C ALA A 8 -3.71 4.84 -0.65
N GLY A 9 -3.84 3.51 -0.73
CA GLY A 9 -2.88 2.58 -0.15
C GLY A 9 -1.47 2.73 -0.74
N MET A 10 -1.38 2.87 -2.07
CA MET A 10 -0.09 3.13 -2.73
C MET A 10 0.48 4.52 -2.40
N GLY A 11 -0.37 5.55 -2.38
CA GLY A 11 0.03 6.92 -2.08
C GLY A 11 0.57 7.06 -0.65
N PHE A 12 -0.09 6.45 0.33
CA PHE A 12 0.40 6.43 1.71
C PHE A 12 1.70 5.64 1.86
N GLY A 13 1.82 4.51 1.17
CA GLY A 13 3.04 3.70 1.14
C GLY A 13 4.24 4.47 0.57
N ALA A 14 4.05 5.14 -0.56
CA ALA A 14 5.08 6.00 -1.16
C ALA A 14 5.45 7.21 -0.29
N LEU A 15 4.49 7.78 0.45
CA LEU A 15 4.74 8.86 1.41
C LEU A 15 5.59 8.39 2.60
N ASN A 16 5.36 7.17 3.08
CA ASN A 16 6.14 6.57 4.17
C ASN A 16 7.63 6.47 3.78
N GLU A 17 7.89 6.04 2.54
CA GLU A 17 9.23 5.95 1.99
C GLU A 17 9.95 7.30 1.82
N VAL A 18 9.23 8.35 1.42
CA VAL A 18 9.82 9.70 1.34
C VAL A 18 10.28 10.18 2.70
N VAL A 19 9.54 9.87 3.78
CA VAL A 19 9.92 10.24 5.15
C VAL A 19 11.16 9.47 5.61
N GLU A 20 11.24 8.17 5.32
CA GLU A 20 12.40 7.34 5.65
C GLU A 20 13.66 7.77 4.88
N PHE A 21 13.53 8.11 3.59
CA PHE A 21 14.64 8.63 2.79
C PHE A 21 15.15 9.99 3.30
N ILE A 22 14.27 10.88 3.73
CA ILE A 22 14.66 12.14 4.38
C ILE A 22 15.39 11.87 5.69
N ALA A 23 14.94 10.88 6.48
CA ALA A 23 15.62 10.51 7.72
C ALA A 23 17.06 10.04 7.47
N VAL A 24 17.29 9.25 6.41
CA VAL A 24 18.64 8.80 5.99
C VAL A 24 19.56 9.96 5.59
N LEU A 25 19.02 10.99 4.92
CA LEU A 25 19.81 12.15 4.52
C LEU A 25 20.19 13.07 5.68
N VAL A 26 19.40 13.09 6.75
CA VAL A 26 19.54 14.06 7.86
C VAL A 26 20.21 13.43 9.09
N LEU A 27 20.08 12.12 9.29
CA LEU A 27 20.67 11.39 10.42
C LEU A 27 21.88 10.57 9.97
N PRO A 28 23.11 10.93 10.39
CA PRO A 28 24.26 10.07 10.13
C PRO A 28 24.13 8.77 10.95
N GLU A 29 24.37 7.62 10.29
CA GLU A 29 24.47 6.27 10.90
C GLU A 29 23.16 5.55 11.29
N THR A 30 22.09 5.63 10.50
CA THR A 30 21.03 4.60 10.59
C THR A 30 21.23 3.54 9.52
N ASN A 31 21.53 2.30 9.94
CA ASN A 31 21.69 1.10 9.10
C ASN A 31 20.34 0.62 8.49
N VAL A 32 19.42 1.54 8.23
CA VAL A 32 18.09 1.40 7.65
C VAL A 32 17.89 2.56 6.68
N GLY A 33 17.46 2.26 5.45
CA GLY A 33 17.04 3.26 4.45
C GLY A 33 18.05 3.61 3.34
N GLY A 34 18.77 2.64 2.77
CA GLY A 34 19.42 2.84 1.48
C GLY A 34 18.43 2.72 0.30
N PHE A 35 18.80 3.19 -0.91
CA PHE A 35 18.00 3.04 -2.14
C PHE A 35 17.41 1.63 -2.36
N TYR A 36 18.11 0.60 -1.87
CA TYR A 36 17.69 -0.79 -1.97
C TYR A 36 16.49 -1.13 -1.05
N ASN A 37 16.48 -0.64 0.19
CA ASN A 37 15.36 -0.85 1.11
C ASN A 37 14.13 -0.08 0.64
N THR A 38 14.30 1.19 0.30
CA THR A 38 13.24 2.04 -0.26
C THR A 38 12.60 1.43 -1.52
N GLY A 39 13.40 0.78 -2.36
CA GLY A 39 12.90 0.05 -3.52
C GLY A 39 12.04 -1.16 -3.13
N TRP A 40 12.48 -1.96 -2.16
CA TRP A 40 11.70 -3.10 -1.68
C TRP A 40 10.42 -2.68 -0.97
N ASP A 41 10.43 -1.60 -0.22
CA ASP A 41 9.23 -1.12 0.48
C ASP A 41 8.18 -0.56 -0.46
N LEU A 42 8.56 0.10 -1.56
CA LEU A 42 7.64 0.44 -2.65
C LEU A 42 7.01 -0.80 -3.29
N VAL A 43 7.80 -1.88 -3.48
CA VAL A 43 7.30 -3.16 -4.01
C VAL A 43 6.28 -3.79 -3.05
N TYR A 44 6.57 -3.80 -1.74
CA TYR A 44 5.64 -4.35 -0.75
C TYR A 44 4.37 -3.50 -0.60
N ASN A 45 4.48 -2.17 -0.67
CA ASN A 45 3.30 -1.28 -0.71
C ASN A 45 2.41 -1.56 -1.93
N LEU A 46 3.01 -1.80 -3.10
CA LEU A 46 2.28 -2.16 -4.31
C LEU A 46 1.57 -3.51 -4.18
N LEU A 47 2.27 -4.52 -3.67
CA LEU A 47 1.68 -5.84 -3.44
C LEU A 47 0.56 -5.79 -2.40
N GLY A 48 0.75 -5.08 -1.29
CA GLY A 48 -0.25 -4.91 -0.24
C GLY A 48 -1.51 -4.19 -0.73
N SER A 49 -1.34 -3.12 -1.51
CA SER A 49 -2.44 -2.39 -2.16
C SER A 49 -3.26 -3.30 -3.09
N LEU A 50 -2.59 -4.08 -3.95
CA LEU A 50 -3.25 -5.01 -4.87
C LEU A 50 -4.03 -6.11 -4.15
N VAL A 51 -3.48 -6.67 -3.07
CA VAL A 51 -4.15 -7.66 -2.23
C VAL A 51 -5.38 -7.04 -1.55
N ALA A 52 -5.26 -5.85 -0.98
CA ALA A 52 -6.38 -5.17 -0.32
C ALA A 52 -7.54 -4.88 -1.29
N VAL A 53 -7.23 -4.37 -2.49
CA VAL A 53 -8.23 -4.14 -3.55
C VAL A 53 -8.90 -5.46 -3.96
N SER A 54 -8.13 -6.53 -4.11
CA SER A 54 -8.65 -7.85 -4.45
C SER A 54 -9.60 -8.36 -3.37
N ILE A 55 -9.23 -8.31 -2.09
CA ILE A 55 -10.09 -8.75 -0.99
C ILE A 55 -11.40 -7.95 -0.95
N ILE A 56 -11.33 -6.63 -1.11
CA ILE A 56 -12.52 -5.75 -1.13
C ILE A 56 -13.43 -6.12 -2.30
N TYR A 57 -12.87 -6.32 -3.50
CA TYR A 57 -13.63 -6.69 -4.70
C TYR A 57 -14.37 -8.03 -4.52
N TRP A 58 -13.67 -9.05 -4.01
CA TRP A 58 -14.25 -10.38 -3.82
C TRP A 58 -15.31 -10.39 -2.71
N ARG A 59 -15.10 -9.62 -1.63
CA ARG A 59 -16.11 -9.46 -0.56
C ARG A 59 -17.32 -8.65 -1.01
N GLY A 60 -17.15 -7.63 -1.85
CA GLY A 60 -18.24 -6.84 -2.42
C GLY A 60 -19.20 -7.70 -3.23
N ARG A 61 -18.66 -8.53 -4.13
CA ARG A 61 -19.44 -9.48 -4.94
C ARG A 61 -20.26 -10.49 -4.11
N GLY A 62 -19.74 -10.90 -2.95
CA GLY A 62 -20.46 -11.82 -2.05
C GLY A 62 -21.66 -11.19 -1.35
N ARG A 63 -21.69 -9.86 -1.22
CA ARG A 63 -22.80 -9.12 -0.58
C ARG A 63 -23.95 -8.89 -1.55
N GLU A 64 -23.67 -8.48 -2.79
CA GLU A 64 -24.70 -8.30 -3.85
C GLU A 64 -25.47 -9.60 -4.13
N GLY A 65 -24.81 -10.76 -4.09
CA GLY A 65 -25.47 -12.06 -4.28
C GLY A 65 -26.37 -12.51 -3.14
N ARG A 66 -26.24 -11.91 -1.94
CA ARG A 66 -27.11 -12.21 -0.78
C ARG A 66 -28.33 -11.30 -0.73
N GLU A 67 -28.20 -10.06 -1.16
CA GLU A 67 -29.27 -9.07 -1.19
C GLU A 67 -30.28 -9.34 -2.32
N SER A 68 -29.84 -9.99 -3.41
CA SER A 68 -30.72 -10.43 -4.50
C SER A 68 -31.54 -11.70 -4.20
N ARG A 69 -31.39 -12.30 -3.00
CA ARG A 69 -32.06 -13.55 -2.58
C ARG A 69 -32.93 -13.39 -1.33
N GLY A 70 -33.03 -12.20 -0.74
CA GLY A 70 -33.92 -11.88 0.38
C GLY A 70 -35.15 -11.15 -0.11
#